data_AF-A0A928EN43-F1
#
_entry.id   AF-A0A928EN43-F1
#
_cell.length_a   1.000
_cell.length_b   1.000
_cell.length_c   1.000
_cell.angle_alpha   90.00
_cell.angle_beta   90.00
_cell.angle_gamma   90.00
#
_symmetry.space_group_name_H-M   'P 1'
#
loop_
_entity.id
_entity.type
_entity.pdbx_description
1 polymer ?
#
loop_
_entity_poly.entity_id
_entity_poly.type
_entity_poly.pdbx_seq_one_letter_code
_entity_poly.pdbx_strand_id
1 'polypeptide(L)'
;MKNKLIRPICVLVLLCMLLPCSILAVSATNTTTGVDFNGLSFYDTQAVSIGMPVTFEATICLPENISGRGGVIIGNYDGQKKALFNFEIYNNGAPRIYINDTSLVNYDVIFSNVDLRNGKPTHVAITYDAEASSWYCYINGELKQTVNKAAPEKFQMPTSQFRLGGDYRTGNTQYFKGIIQRVALYSDVRTAQEIAADVTATAVDTSNLITAYDISKNPLGNYPKSIESATNQKLNFSYYSDWLLEVDEPKNYAYSFAVLGDIQTLTYGYPDVLNNMYKWIRDNAESKKIKFVVGLGDITDKNTDVEYERVNAAYDIIDGTVPFSIIRGNHDRSGTSSTASAKFDSYITKAKYGDEISGSYDNTMKNTYRILQIGDIKYMFMNLDFLMKDEVIEWAGDVISSNQDCHVIVSTHIYMNASGSYNSLDSITKYGCENNGEDLWNKLLSQHKNIVMLLTGHNPTDDILCRKRYGKHGNTVTEILVDPQTTDKDRGGTGLVAMLYFSEDGKQLDVRYYSTAKNAYFKRNNQFSRSIDYIKRPETNKQNEVSENTTKQPETTTQAIETTVVHIDKKNGCNSSISLTSIFIVTTISAFAVFIYKKKKEY
;
A
#
# COMPACT_ATOMS: atom_id res chain seq x y z
N MET A 1 -17.26 -10.64 97.69
CA MET A 1 -18.67 -10.87 97.30
C MET A 1 -18.93 -10.22 95.95
N LYS A 2 -19.80 -10.84 95.14
CA LYS A 2 -20.61 -10.29 94.02
C LYS A 2 -20.17 -9.03 93.23
N ASN A 3 -20.19 -9.24 91.91
CA ASN A 3 -20.75 -8.39 90.84
C ASN A 3 -19.80 -7.61 89.91
N LYS A 4 -19.84 -8.06 88.64
CA LYS A 4 -20.12 -7.32 87.39
C LYS A 4 -19.30 -6.06 87.09
N LEU A 5 -18.96 -5.72 85.85
CA LEU A 5 -18.96 -6.31 84.50
C LEU A 5 -18.66 -5.07 83.63
N ILE A 6 -17.72 -5.16 82.70
CA ILE A 6 -17.52 -4.35 81.46
C ILE A 6 -16.01 -4.32 81.22
N ARG A 7 -15.58 -4.98 80.14
CA ARG A 7 -14.26 -4.81 79.52
C ARG A 7 -14.50 -4.32 78.10
N PRO A 8 -13.76 -3.31 77.60
CA PRO A 8 -13.74 -3.04 76.17
C PRO A 8 -13.02 -4.18 75.45
N ILE A 9 -13.61 -4.69 74.37
CA ILE A 9 -12.95 -5.65 73.48
C ILE A 9 -12.18 -4.82 72.43
N CYS A 10 -10.87 -5.01 72.36
CA CYS A 10 -10.08 -4.50 71.24
C CYS A 10 -10.49 -5.25 69.96
N VAL A 11 -10.91 -4.51 68.93
CA VAL A 11 -11.23 -5.08 67.62
C VAL A 11 -9.93 -5.50 66.94
N LEU A 12 -9.80 -6.79 66.66
CA LEU A 12 -8.69 -7.36 65.90
C LEU A 12 -8.95 -7.15 64.41
N VAL A 13 -8.21 -6.25 63.76
CA VAL A 13 -8.28 -6.06 62.30
C VAL A 13 -7.35 -7.08 61.63
N LEU A 14 -7.94 -8.08 60.98
CA LEU A 14 -7.21 -9.09 60.22
C LEU A 14 -6.87 -8.56 58.81
N LEU A 15 -5.73 -7.89 58.67
CA LEU A 15 -5.28 -7.35 57.38
C LEU A 15 -4.50 -8.42 56.58
N CYS A 16 -5.21 -9.34 55.93
CA CYS A 16 -4.60 -10.18 54.89
C CYS A 16 -4.29 -9.34 53.65
N MET A 17 -3.02 -8.98 53.46
CA MET A 17 -2.55 -8.35 52.22
C MET A 17 -2.65 -9.35 51.06
N LEU A 18 -3.70 -9.24 50.26
CA LEU A 18 -3.75 -9.84 48.94
C LEU A 18 -2.79 -9.08 48.03
N LEU A 19 -1.72 -9.76 47.61
CA LEU A 19 -0.85 -9.29 46.53
C LEU A 19 -1.71 -9.04 45.28
N PRO A 20 -1.64 -7.87 44.63
CA PRO A 20 -2.26 -7.70 43.33
C PRO A 20 -1.56 -8.63 42.36
N CYS A 21 -2.30 -9.61 41.85
CA CYS A 21 -1.85 -10.43 40.73
C CYS A 21 -1.68 -9.48 39.54
N SER A 22 -0.43 -9.18 39.18
CA SER A 22 -0.08 -8.42 37.98
C SER A 22 -0.44 -9.27 36.76
N ILE A 23 -1.71 -9.23 36.38
CA ILE A 23 -2.14 -9.66 35.05
C ILE A 23 -1.30 -8.84 34.08
N LEU A 24 -0.43 -9.52 33.34
CA LEU A 24 0.17 -8.97 32.13
C LEU A 24 -0.98 -8.59 31.21
N ALA A 25 -1.37 -7.32 31.24
CA ALA A 25 -2.17 -6.73 30.21
C ALA A 25 -1.34 -6.83 28.93
N VAL A 26 -1.61 -7.90 28.15
CA VAL A 26 -1.27 -7.93 26.73
C VAL A 26 -1.75 -6.60 26.19
N SER A 27 -0.85 -5.78 25.67
CA SER A 27 -1.24 -4.56 24.98
C SER A 27 -2.02 -5.01 23.75
N ALA A 28 -3.35 -5.04 23.87
CA ALA A 28 -4.22 -5.09 22.73
C ALA A 28 -3.84 -3.88 21.89
N THR A 29 -3.12 -4.13 20.80
CA THR A 29 -2.94 -3.13 19.76
C THR A 29 -4.35 -2.71 19.38
N ASN A 30 -4.70 -1.44 19.62
CA ASN A 30 -5.96 -0.85 19.16
C ASN A 30 -5.89 -0.72 17.62
N THR A 31 -5.86 -1.86 16.95
CA THR A 31 -6.09 -1.99 15.52
C THR A 31 -7.51 -1.55 15.30
N THR A 32 -7.68 -0.32 14.83
CA THR A 32 -8.98 0.10 14.30
C THR A 32 -9.34 -0.90 13.20
N THR A 33 -10.52 -1.48 13.27
CA THR A 33 -11.06 -2.42 12.26
C THR A 33 -12.21 -1.76 11.50
N GLY A 34 -12.70 -2.38 10.43
CA GLY A 34 -13.66 -1.77 9.50
C GLY A 34 -13.11 -1.73 8.08
N VAL A 35 -13.82 -1.03 7.18
CA VAL A 35 -13.32 -0.75 5.82
C VAL A 35 -12.92 0.71 5.72
N ASP A 36 -11.71 0.97 5.23
CA ASP A 36 -11.16 2.31 4.99
C ASP A 36 -11.64 2.88 3.64
N PHE A 37 -12.44 3.94 3.68
CA PHE A 37 -12.90 4.65 2.50
C PHE A 37 -11.96 5.84 2.26
N ASN A 38 -11.21 5.76 1.18
CA ASN A 38 -10.12 6.68 0.84
C ASN A 38 -10.56 7.94 0.07
N GLY A 39 -11.86 8.27 0.07
CA GLY A 39 -12.41 9.30 -0.80
C GLY A 39 -12.60 8.89 -2.28
N LEU A 40 -12.53 7.59 -2.63
CA LEU A 40 -12.81 7.05 -3.98
C LEU A 40 -13.56 5.69 -4.00
N SER A 41 -13.61 4.96 -2.88
CA SER A 41 -14.25 3.63 -2.75
C SER A 41 -15.73 3.70 -2.34
N PHE A 42 -16.53 2.69 -2.67
CA PHE A 42 -17.90 2.51 -2.16
C PHE A 42 -18.37 1.03 -2.22
N TYR A 43 -19.57 0.74 -1.70
CA TYR A 43 -20.30 -0.49 -2.01
C TYR A 43 -21.66 -0.11 -2.60
N ASP A 44 -22.02 -0.62 -3.78
CA ASP A 44 -23.38 -0.46 -4.33
C ASP A 44 -24.35 -1.41 -3.60
N THR A 45 -25.47 -0.89 -3.10
CA THR A 45 -26.54 -1.76 -2.60
C THR A 45 -27.30 -2.39 -3.78
N GLN A 46 -27.92 -3.54 -3.54
CA GLN A 46 -28.98 -4.00 -4.42
C GLN A 46 -30.18 -3.04 -4.37
N ALA A 47 -31.03 -3.08 -5.39
CA ALA A 47 -32.24 -2.26 -5.43
C ALA A 47 -33.27 -2.83 -4.44
N VAL A 48 -33.53 -2.11 -3.35
CA VAL A 48 -34.38 -2.57 -2.26
C VAL A 48 -35.37 -1.46 -1.89
N SER A 49 -36.63 -1.84 -1.67
CA SER A 49 -37.65 -0.95 -1.10
C SER A 49 -37.42 -0.81 0.40
N ILE A 50 -36.50 0.06 0.80
CA ILE A 50 -36.11 0.20 2.22
C ILE A 50 -37.06 1.09 3.06
N GLY A 51 -37.89 1.94 2.43
CA GLY A 51 -38.54 3.05 3.13
C GLY A 51 -37.53 4.14 3.54
N MET A 52 -37.99 5.33 3.95
CA MET A 52 -37.04 6.32 4.49
C MET A 52 -36.71 5.97 5.94
N PRO A 53 -35.42 5.96 6.33
CA PRO A 53 -35.04 5.88 7.73
C PRO A 53 -35.48 7.13 8.51
N VAL A 54 -35.95 6.90 9.73
CA VAL A 54 -36.25 7.95 10.72
C VAL A 54 -35.06 8.13 11.67
N THR A 55 -34.32 7.04 11.94
CA THR A 55 -33.02 7.09 12.63
C THR A 55 -31.90 6.55 11.74
N PHE A 56 -30.79 7.27 11.72
CA PHE A 56 -29.55 6.97 10.98
C PHE A 56 -28.42 6.79 12.00
N GLU A 57 -27.79 5.62 12.05
CA GLU A 57 -26.67 5.34 12.95
C GLU A 57 -25.43 4.88 12.17
N ALA A 58 -24.25 5.32 12.60
CA ALA A 58 -22.99 4.80 12.10
C ALA A 58 -21.88 4.85 13.16
N THR A 59 -20.99 3.87 13.12
CA THR A 59 -19.70 3.92 13.83
C THR A 59 -18.60 4.12 12.81
N ILE A 60 -17.91 5.27 12.92
CA ILE A 60 -16.89 5.72 11.97
C ILE A 60 -15.61 6.13 12.68
N CYS A 61 -14.48 6.13 11.97
CA CYS A 61 -13.25 6.77 12.39
C CYS A 61 -12.84 7.77 11.31
N LEU A 62 -12.98 9.07 11.60
CA LEU A 62 -12.68 10.16 10.69
C LEU A 62 -11.37 10.86 11.10
N PRO A 63 -10.33 10.84 10.24
CA PRO A 63 -9.05 11.50 10.53
C PRO A 63 -9.16 12.98 10.93
N GLU A 64 -8.33 13.38 11.90
CA GLU A 64 -8.30 14.73 12.49
C GLU A 64 -8.04 15.83 11.44
N ASN A 65 -7.18 15.56 10.46
CA ASN A 65 -6.62 16.56 9.54
C ASN A 65 -7.36 16.67 8.19
N ILE A 66 -8.63 16.30 8.12
CA ILE A 66 -9.40 16.38 6.86
C ILE A 66 -9.85 17.82 6.57
N SER A 67 -9.50 18.29 5.38
CA SER A 67 -9.98 19.55 4.81
C SER A 67 -11.32 19.39 4.09
N GLY A 68 -12.21 20.36 4.28
CA GLY A 68 -13.54 20.40 3.67
C GLY A 68 -14.48 19.35 4.27
N ARG A 69 -15.21 18.64 3.39
CA ARG A 69 -16.21 17.64 3.77
C ARG A 69 -15.58 16.28 4.09
N GLY A 70 -16.09 15.62 5.13
CA GLY A 70 -15.69 14.25 5.49
C GLY A 70 -16.26 13.16 4.56
N GLY A 71 -17.36 13.47 3.86
CA GLY A 71 -17.93 12.64 2.80
C GLY A 71 -19.16 11.82 3.22
N VAL A 72 -19.71 11.04 2.29
CA VAL A 72 -21.00 10.34 2.45
C VAL A 72 -20.83 8.98 3.13
N ILE A 73 -21.44 8.79 4.29
CA ILE A 73 -21.43 7.52 5.01
C ILE A 73 -22.34 6.52 4.28
N ILE A 74 -23.57 6.92 3.98
CA ILE A 74 -24.50 6.18 3.13
C ILE A 74 -25.44 7.13 2.41
N GLY A 75 -25.68 6.93 1.11
CA GLY A 75 -26.59 7.78 0.37
C GLY A 75 -26.82 7.38 -1.09
N ASN A 76 -27.73 8.08 -1.76
CA ASN A 76 -28.07 7.86 -3.16
C ASN A 76 -28.27 9.14 -3.97
N TYR A 77 -27.85 10.30 -3.45
CA TYR A 77 -27.89 11.55 -4.19
C TYR A 77 -27.16 11.45 -5.53
N ASP A 78 -27.81 11.82 -6.64
CA ASP A 78 -27.22 11.76 -7.99
C ASP A 78 -27.13 13.12 -8.70
N GLY A 79 -27.57 14.19 -8.05
CA GLY A 79 -27.66 15.53 -8.64
C GLY A 79 -28.94 15.79 -9.44
N GLN A 80 -29.82 14.80 -9.59
CA GLN A 80 -31.11 14.97 -10.27
C GLN A 80 -32.20 15.39 -9.28
N LYS A 81 -33.24 16.07 -9.78
CA LYS A 81 -34.45 16.38 -9.01
C LYS A 81 -35.36 15.16 -8.91
N LYS A 82 -34.99 14.21 -8.05
CA LYS A 82 -35.78 13.05 -7.66
C LYS A 82 -35.68 12.83 -6.14
N ALA A 83 -36.45 11.90 -5.61
CA ALA A 83 -36.39 11.55 -4.20
C ALA A 83 -35.12 10.73 -3.87
N LEU A 84 -34.39 11.14 -2.83
CA LEU A 84 -33.04 10.68 -2.50
C LEU A 84 -32.63 11.13 -1.08
N PHE A 85 -31.65 10.49 -0.47
CA PHE A 85 -31.06 10.92 0.79
C PHE A 85 -29.53 10.69 0.83
N ASN A 86 -28.84 11.48 1.66
CA ASN A 86 -27.50 11.21 2.15
C ASN A 86 -27.45 11.37 3.68
N PHE A 87 -26.85 10.39 4.35
CA PHE A 87 -26.24 10.57 5.67
C PHE A 87 -24.73 10.74 5.47
N GLU A 88 -24.21 11.90 5.85
CA GLU A 88 -22.89 12.36 5.41
C GLU A 88 -22.23 13.28 6.43
N ILE A 89 -20.90 13.37 6.37
CA ILE A 89 -20.12 14.34 7.14
C ILE A 89 -19.86 15.56 6.24
N TYR A 90 -20.39 16.70 6.68
CA TYR A 90 -20.27 17.99 6.02
C TYR A 90 -18.91 18.64 6.32
N ASN A 91 -18.78 19.93 6.01
CA ASN A 91 -17.60 20.72 6.37
C ASN A 91 -17.37 20.71 7.89
N ASN A 92 -16.11 20.81 8.30
CA ASN A 92 -15.69 20.87 9.71
C ASN A 92 -16.11 19.67 10.55
N GLY A 93 -16.28 18.49 9.94
CA GLY A 93 -16.64 17.26 10.64
C GLY A 93 -18.08 17.18 11.14
N ALA A 94 -18.93 18.14 10.80
CA ALA A 94 -20.33 18.20 11.23
C ALA A 94 -21.19 17.11 10.55
N PRO A 95 -21.95 16.30 11.31
CA PRO A 95 -22.93 15.38 10.75
C PRO A 95 -24.04 16.12 9.99
N ARG A 96 -24.51 15.52 8.89
CA ARG A 96 -25.58 16.07 8.05
C ARG A 96 -26.52 14.97 7.54
N ILE A 97 -27.81 15.26 7.60
CA ILE A 97 -28.84 14.57 6.83
C ILE A 97 -29.28 15.51 5.70
N TYR A 98 -29.22 15.03 4.47
CA TYR A 98 -29.76 15.72 3.30
C TYR A 98 -30.78 14.83 2.63
N ILE A 99 -32.04 15.27 2.56
CA ILE A 99 -33.15 14.55 1.94
C ILE A 99 -33.77 15.42 0.84
N ASN A 100 -34.17 14.78 -0.25
CA ASN A 100 -35.16 15.30 -1.18
C ASN A 100 -36.30 14.26 -1.26
N ASP A 101 -37.56 14.68 -1.10
CA ASP A 101 -38.70 13.75 -1.16
C ASP A 101 -39.32 13.66 -2.57
N THR A 102 -40.39 12.88 -2.74
CA THR A 102 -41.14 12.78 -4.03
C THR A 102 -41.83 14.08 -4.41
N SER A 103 -42.08 14.98 -3.46
CA SER A 103 -42.61 16.33 -3.70
C SER A 103 -41.50 17.32 -4.08
N LEU A 104 -40.25 16.86 -4.15
CA LEU A 104 -39.03 17.64 -4.41
C LEU A 104 -38.77 18.74 -3.37
N VAL A 105 -39.24 18.53 -2.13
CA VAL A 105 -38.92 19.38 -0.99
C VAL A 105 -37.60 18.93 -0.39
N ASN A 106 -36.69 19.89 -0.18
CA ASN A 106 -35.36 19.61 0.38
C ASN A 106 -35.29 19.84 1.89
N TYR A 107 -34.83 18.82 2.61
CA TYR A 107 -34.56 18.86 4.03
C TYR A 107 -33.06 18.70 4.26
N ASP A 108 -32.39 19.83 4.49
CA ASP A 108 -30.97 19.92 4.81
C ASP A 108 -30.78 20.21 6.30
N VAL A 109 -30.23 19.26 7.05
CA VAL A 109 -30.05 19.33 8.51
C VAL A 109 -28.58 19.11 8.84
N ILE A 110 -27.93 20.12 9.42
CA ILE A 110 -26.50 20.11 9.75
C ILE A 110 -26.31 20.35 11.25
N PHE A 111 -25.57 19.47 11.91
CA PHE A 111 -25.26 19.55 13.33
C PHE A 111 -23.92 20.25 13.55
N SER A 112 -23.92 21.57 13.37
CA SER A 112 -22.74 22.46 13.40
C SER A 112 -21.96 22.49 14.71
N ASN A 113 -22.52 22.02 15.82
CA ASN A 113 -21.87 22.01 17.14
C ASN A 113 -21.08 20.72 17.40
N VAL A 114 -21.04 19.82 16.41
CA VAL A 114 -20.35 18.53 16.46
C VAL A 114 -19.22 18.53 15.43
N ASP A 115 -18.06 18.00 15.82
CA ASP A 115 -16.93 17.72 14.93
C ASP A 115 -16.47 16.28 15.18
N LEU A 116 -16.53 15.44 14.15
CA LEU A 116 -16.13 14.03 14.23
C LEU A 116 -14.68 13.76 13.81
N ARG A 117 -13.90 14.79 13.46
CA ARG A 117 -12.49 14.66 13.06
C ARG A 117 -11.59 14.43 14.28
N ASN A 118 -11.62 13.21 14.81
CA ASN A 118 -10.97 12.85 16.08
C ASN A 118 -10.07 11.60 15.99
N GLY A 119 -9.91 11.03 14.79
CA GLY A 119 -9.04 9.89 14.51
C GLY A 119 -9.39 8.59 15.25
N LYS A 120 -10.60 8.47 15.81
CA LYS A 120 -11.02 7.37 16.67
C LYS A 120 -12.40 6.83 16.28
N PRO A 121 -12.69 5.53 16.52
CA PRO A 121 -14.04 4.99 16.47
C PRO A 121 -15.01 5.86 17.29
N THR A 122 -16.02 6.38 16.60
CA THR A 122 -17.03 7.27 17.13
C THR A 122 -18.38 6.85 16.58
N HIS A 123 -19.32 6.56 17.47
CA HIS A 123 -20.71 6.32 17.11
C HIS A 123 -21.43 7.66 16.97
N VAL A 124 -22.17 7.81 15.89
CA VAL A 124 -23.03 8.96 15.59
C VAL A 124 -24.42 8.44 15.21
N ALA A 125 -25.43 8.93 15.91
CA ALA A 125 -26.83 8.69 15.61
C ALA A 125 -27.55 10.02 15.36
N ILE A 126 -28.44 10.03 14.36
CA ILE A 126 -29.36 11.14 14.07
C ILE A 126 -30.76 10.59 13.97
N THR A 127 -31.70 11.13 14.74
CA THR A 127 -33.12 10.75 14.69
C THR A 127 -34.02 11.97 14.52
N TYR A 128 -35.16 11.79 13.84
CA TYR A 128 -36.17 12.83 13.63
C TYR A 128 -37.48 12.52 14.35
N ASP A 129 -37.89 13.40 15.25
CA ASP A 129 -39.20 13.36 15.89
C ASP A 129 -40.14 14.35 15.19
N ALA A 130 -41.19 13.81 14.56
CA ALA A 130 -42.19 14.59 13.85
C ALA A 130 -43.18 15.31 14.79
N GLU A 131 -43.48 14.74 15.96
CA GLU A 131 -44.36 15.37 16.97
C GLU A 131 -43.65 16.59 17.58
N ALA A 132 -42.37 16.47 17.90
CA ALA A 132 -41.54 17.59 18.35
C ALA A 132 -41.01 18.48 17.21
N SER A 133 -41.23 18.12 15.94
CA SER A 133 -40.67 18.79 14.75
C SER A 133 -39.15 19.03 14.83
N SER A 134 -38.42 18.09 15.42
CA SER A 134 -37.05 18.28 15.90
C SER A 134 -36.14 17.11 15.53
N TRP A 135 -34.92 17.43 15.11
CA TRP A 135 -33.86 16.46 14.84
C TRP A 135 -32.87 16.43 15.99
N TYR A 136 -32.42 15.25 16.39
CA TYR A 136 -31.48 15.05 17.50
C TYR A 136 -30.23 14.33 17.01
N CYS A 137 -29.05 14.86 17.32
CA CYS A 137 -27.78 14.19 17.06
C CYS A 137 -27.12 13.76 18.38
N TYR A 138 -26.84 12.46 18.47
CA TYR A 138 -26.16 11.81 19.58
C TYR A 138 -24.79 11.33 19.14
N ILE A 139 -23.77 11.57 19.98
CA ILE A 139 -22.41 11.07 19.77
C ILE A 139 -22.04 10.16 20.93
N ASN A 140 -21.69 8.92 20.64
CA ASN A 140 -21.43 7.85 21.61
C ASN A 140 -22.56 7.73 22.65
N GLY A 141 -23.82 7.76 22.20
CA GLY A 141 -25.02 7.66 23.06
C GLY A 141 -25.44 8.96 23.76
N GLU A 142 -24.63 10.01 23.76
CA GLU A 142 -24.94 11.28 24.42
C GLU A 142 -25.49 12.32 23.43
N LEU A 143 -26.64 12.92 23.74
CA LEU A 143 -27.20 14.02 22.95
C LEU A 143 -26.23 15.21 22.91
N LYS A 144 -25.86 15.65 21.70
CA LYS A 144 -24.95 16.81 21.50
C LYS A 144 -25.64 18.03 20.92
N GLN A 145 -26.65 17.85 20.06
CA GLN A 145 -27.35 18.96 19.44
C GLN A 145 -28.77 18.58 19.01
N THR A 146 -29.71 19.50 19.25
CA THR A 146 -31.06 19.48 18.67
C THR A 146 -31.15 20.55 17.57
N VAL A 147 -31.85 20.24 16.48
CA VAL A 147 -32.15 21.18 15.38
C VAL A 147 -33.66 21.16 15.11
N ASN A 148 -34.30 22.28 15.42
CA ASN A 148 -35.75 22.45 15.24
C ASN A 148 -36.04 22.79 13.77
N LYS A 149 -36.25 21.76 12.95
CA LYS A 149 -36.55 21.89 11.51
C LYS A 149 -37.60 20.88 11.10
N ALA A 150 -38.83 21.35 10.92
CA ALA A 150 -39.96 20.53 10.56
C ALA A 150 -39.76 19.80 9.22
N ALA A 151 -40.20 18.55 9.20
CA ALA A 151 -40.21 17.62 8.07
C ALA A 151 -41.45 16.70 8.18
N PRO A 152 -41.90 16.02 7.11
CA PRO A 152 -43.04 15.11 7.19
C PRO A 152 -42.75 13.92 8.12
N GLU A 153 -43.80 13.39 8.76
CA GLU A 153 -43.73 12.17 9.58
C GLU A 153 -43.16 10.98 8.80
N LYS A 154 -43.46 10.90 7.49
CA LYS A 154 -42.98 9.85 6.59
C LYS A 154 -42.57 10.47 5.26
N PHE A 155 -41.29 10.36 4.91
CA PHE A 155 -40.81 10.71 3.59
C PHE A 155 -41.18 9.59 2.60
N GLN A 156 -41.78 9.97 1.47
CA GLN A 156 -42.03 9.06 0.37
C GLN A 156 -40.74 8.85 -0.43
N MET A 157 -40.39 7.60 -0.72
CA MET A 157 -39.20 7.24 -1.50
C MET A 157 -39.56 6.19 -2.57
N PRO A 158 -39.13 6.38 -3.82
CA PRO A 158 -39.13 5.31 -4.82
C PRO A 158 -38.04 4.29 -4.49
N THR A 159 -38.24 3.06 -4.93
CA THR A 159 -37.21 2.01 -4.93
C THR A 159 -35.92 2.53 -5.58
N SER A 160 -34.86 2.62 -4.78
CA SER A 160 -33.59 3.17 -5.20
C SER A 160 -32.45 2.41 -4.54
N GLN A 161 -31.31 2.33 -5.24
CA GLN A 161 -30.07 1.81 -4.69
C GLN A 161 -29.38 2.91 -3.89
N PHE A 162 -28.54 2.53 -2.94
CA PHE A 162 -27.68 3.40 -2.15
C PHE A 162 -26.24 2.96 -2.32
N ARG A 163 -25.32 3.81 -1.85
CA ARG A 163 -23.91 3.48 -1.73
C ARG A 163 -23.48 3.62 -0.29
N LEU A 164 -22.78 2.61 0.23
CA LEU A 164 -22.01 2.74 1.46
C LEU A 164 -20.69 3.43 1.10
N GLY A 165 -20.34 4.51 1.81
CA GLY A 165 -19.14 5.31 1.58
C GLY A 165 -19.22 6.33 0.44
N GLY A 166 -20.37 6.48 -0.23
CA GLY A 166 -20.53 7.40 -1.36
C GLY A 166 -21.99 7.62 -1.77
N ASP A 167 -22.21 8.26 -2.92
CA ASP A 167 -23.50 8.34 -3.61
C ASP A 167 -23.34 8.27 -5.16
N TYR A 168 -24.30 8.77 -5.94
CA TYR A 168 -24.32 8.68 -7.41
C TYR A 168 -23.98 9.99 -8.14
N ARG A 169 -23.59 11.07 -7.44
CA ARG A 169 -23.35 12.38 -8.09
C ARG A 169 -22.22 12.31 -9.12
N THR A 170 -22.40 12.94 -10.27
CA THR A 170 -21.42 12.94 -11.37
C THR A 170 -20.05 13.48 -10.91
N GLY A 171 -18.97 12.76 -11.20
CA GLY A 171 -17.60 13.09 -10.75
C GLY A 171 -17.32 12.85 -9.26
N ASN A 172 -18.36 12.50 -8.48
CA ASN A 172 -18.39 12.07 -7.08
C ASN A 172 -17.25 12.53 -6.16
N THR A 173 -17.12 13.84 -5.97
CA THR A 173 -16.08 14.46 -5.14
C THR A 173 -16.27 14.30 -3.62
N GLN A 174 -17.21 13.43 -3.18
CA GLN A 174 -17.77 13.43 -1.82
C GLN A 174 -17.85 12.05 -1.17
N TYR A 175 -17.11 11.07 -1.67
CA TYR A 175 -16.88 9.80 -0.98
C TYR A 175 -16.38 10.02 0.46
N PHE A 176 -16.71 9.08 1.35
CA PHE A 176 -16.21 9.07 2.72
C PHE A 176 -14.68 8.98 2.75
N LYS A 177 -14.06 9.68 3.70
CA LYS A 177 -12.60 9.85 3.84
C LYS A 177 -12.08 9.25 5.16
N GLY A 178 -12.54 8.07 5.52
CA GLY A 178 -12.18 7.42 6.77
C GLY A 178 -12.74 6.01 6.86
N ILE A 179 -12.64 5.41 8.04
CA ILE A 179 -13.06 4.02 8.24
C ILE A 179 -14.54 4.00 8.64
N ILE A 180 -15.35 3.18 7.97
CA ILE A 180 -16.69 2.82 8.44
C ILE A 180 -16.61 1.43 9.08
N GLN A 181 -17.14 1.30 10.29
CA GLN A 181 -17.22 0.03 11.02
C GLN A 181 -18.62 -0.55 10.98
N ARG A 182 -19.65 0.30 11.14
CA ARG A 182 -21.05 -0.10 11.16
C ARG A 182 -21.90 1.04 10.62
N VAL A 183 -22.96 0.69 9.90
CA VAL A 183 -24.09 1.59 9.57
C VAL A 183 -25.38 0.84 9.85
N ALA A 184 -26.35 1.47 10.50
CA ALA A 184 -27.69 0.93 10.72
C ALA A 184 -28.74 2.01 10.45
N LEU A 185 -29.85 1.62 9.84
CA LEU A 185 -30.96 2.47 9.45
C LEU A 185 -32.24 1.90 10.06
N TYR A 186 -33.01 2.74 10.75
CA TYR A 186 -34.22 2.33 11.48
C TYR A 186 -35.46 3.10 11.00
N SER A 187 -36.62 2.45 11.09
CA SER A 187 -37.90 2.98 10.61
C SER A 187 -38.65 3.84 11.62
N ASP A 188 -38.10 3.98 12.83
CA ASP A 188 -38.69 4.63 13.99
C ASP A 188 -37.76 5.66 14.66
N VAL A 189 -38.31 6.40 15.62
CA VAL A 189 -37.60 7.37 16.46
C VAL A 189 -36.95 6.61 17.61
N ARG A 190 -35.68 6.20 17.45
CA ARG A 190 -34.98 5.45 18.50
C ARG A 190 -34.73 6.34 19.71
N THR A 191 -35.01 5.80 20.90
CA THR A 191 -34.87 6.49 22.18
C THR A 191 -33.40 6.71 22.55
N ALA A 192 -33.13 7.66 23.44
CA ALA A 192 -31.78 7.89 23.96
C ALA A 192 -31.18 6.63 24.64
N GLN A 193 -32.02 5.79 25.26
CA GLN A 193 -31.62 4.54 25.89
C GLN A 193 -31.22 3.48 24.86
N GLU A 194 -31.98 3.33 23.77
CA GLU A 194 -31.66 2.43 22.66
C GLU A 194 -30.38 2.86 21.94
N ILE A 195 -30.27 4.15 21.61
CA ILE A 195 -29.07 4.73 20.98
C ILE A 195 -27.84 4.54 21.87
N ALA A 196 -27.96 4.68 23.19
CA ALA A 196 -26.85 4.43 24.12
C ALA A 196 -26.47 2.94 24.24
N ALA A 197 -27.42 2.00 24.08
CA ALA A 197 -27.13 0.58 24.08
C ALA A 197 -26.29 0.17 22.85
N ASP A 198 -26.66 0.66 21.66
CA ASP A 198 -26.03 0.33 20.38
C ASP A 198 -24.53 0.69 20.30
N VAL A 199 -24.09 1.74 21.02
CA VAL A 199 -22.68 2.14 21.17
C VAL A 199 -21.81 0.95 21.62
N THR A 200 -22.34 0.11 22.50
CA THR A 200 -21.62 -1.01 23.11
C THR A 200 -22.02 -2.38 22.57
N ALA A 201 -23.02 -2.43 21.68
CA ALA A 201 -23.59 -3.67 21.19
C ALA A 201 -22.64 -4.44 20.26
N THR A 202 -22.45 -5.73 20.55
CA THR A 202 -21.62 -6.64 19.75
C THR A 202 -22.32 -7.15 18.48
N ALA A 203 -23.61 -6.89 18.35
CA ALA A 203 -24.47 -7.13 17.20
C ALA A 203 -25.40 -5.93 17.01
N VAL A 204 -26.01 -5.81 15.84
CA VAL A 204 -26.99 -4.75 15.53
C VAL A 204 -28.36 -5.09 16.15
N ASP A 205 -29.06 -4.12 16.73
CA ASP A 205 -30.47 -4.29 17.11
C ASP A 205 -31.35 -4.45 15.86
N THR A 206 -32.14 -5.53 15.79
CA THR A 206 -33.03 -5.83 14.66
C THR A 206 -34.44 -5.25 14.82
N SER A 207 -34.75 -4.67 15.97
CA SER A 207 -36.02 -4.00 16.25
C SER A 207 -36.19 -2.80 15.32
N ASN A 208 -37.29 -2.77 14.54
CA ASN A 208 -37.61 -1.72 13.56
C ASN A 208 -36.51 -1.42 12.52
N LEU A 209 -35.53 -2.33 12.38
CA LEU A 209 -34.37 -2.20 11.52
C LEU A 209 -34.77 -2.32 10.05
N ILE A 210 -34.40 -1.31 9.26
CA ILE A 210 -34.55 -1.30 7.81
C ILE A 210 -33.41 -2.11 7.18
N THR A 211 -32.17 -1.76 7.51
CA THR A 211 -30.96 -2.45 7.05
C THR A 211 -29.78 -2.04 7.92
N ALA A 212 -28.79 -2.91 8.03
CA ALA A 212 -27.50 -2.58 8.62
C ALA A 212 -26.36 -3.34 7.96
N TYR A 213 -25.19 -2.70 7.96
CA TYR A 213 -23.94 -3.20 7.42
C TYR A 213 -22.92 -3.19 8.55
N ASP A 214 -22.71 -4.34 9.21
CA ASP A 214 -21.65 -4.50 10.20
C ASP A 214 -20.39 -5.06 9.53
N ILE A 215 -19.45 -4.16 9.29
CA ILE A 215 -18.15 -4.44 8.68
C ILE A 215 -17.01 -4.32 9.69
N SER A 216 -17.33 -4.19 10.98
CA SER A 216 -16.40 -3.90 12.09
C SER A 216 -15.38 -5.00 12.35
N LYS A 217 -15.60 -6.22 11.84
CA LYS A 217 -14.67 -7.36 11.96
C LYS A 217 -13.65 -7.46 10.83
N ASN A 218 -13.74 -6.61 9.79
CA ASN A 218 -12.75 -6.59 8.72
C ASN A 218 -11.43 -5.98 9.24
N PRO A 219 -10.28 -6.65 9.09
CA PRO A 219 -8.98 -6.04 9.36
C PRO A 219 -8.68 -4.98 8.30
N LEU A 220 -8.00 -3.89 8.68
CA LEU A 220 -7.61 -2.85 7.74
C LEU A 220 -6.78 -3.41 6.58
N GLY A 221 -7.03 -2.90 5.38
CA GLY A 221 -6.44 -3.40 4.14
C GLY A 221 -7.15 -4.64 3.55
N ASN A 222 -8.10 -5.26 4.27
CA ASN A 222 -8.96 -6.30 3.71
C ASN A 222 -10.31 -5.72 3.28
N TYR A 223 -10.54 -5.69 1.97
CA TYR A 223 -11.77 -5.18 1.37
C TYR A 223 -12.63 -6.38 0.93
N PRO A 224 -13.65 -6.78 1.71
CA PRO A 224 -14.49 -7.91 1.35
C PRO A 224 -15.20 -7.64 0.02
N LYS A 225 -15.05 -8.55 -0.95
CA LYS A 225 -15.65 -8.44 -2.31
C LYS A 225 -17.18 -8.30 -2.29
N SER A 226 -17.80 -8.76 -1.22
CA SER A 226 -19.21 -8.55 -0.91
C SER A 226 -19.41 -8.45 0.60
N ILE A 227 -20.35 -7.61 1.04
CA ILE A 227 -20.78 -7.54 2.44
C ILE A 227 -22.25 -7.95 2.53
N GLU A 228 -22.61 -8.71 3.56
CA GLU A 228 -23.98 -9.14 3.80
C GLU A 228 -24.58 -8.27 4.91
N SER A 229 -25.80 -7.77 4.69
CA SER A 229 -26.53 -7.01 5.68
C SER A 229 -27.04 -7.91 6.80
N ALA A 230 -27.37 -7.33 7.96
CA ALA A 230 -28.11 -8.02 9.02
C ALA A 230 -29.49 -8.57 8.58
N THR A 231 -29.98 -8.14 7.41
CA THR A 231 -31.23 -8.57 6.78
C THR A 231 -31.01 -9.53 5.59
N ASN A 232 -29.84 -10.18 5.50
CA ASN A 232 -29.44 -11.15 4.46
C ASN A 232 -29.36 -10.60 3.02
N GLN A 233 -29.16 -9.29 2.85
CA GLN A 233 -28.93 -8.68 1.54
C GLN A 233 -27.44 -8.65 1.23
N LYS A 234 -27.04 -9.18 0.07
CA LYS A 234 -25.64 -9.21 -0.35
C LYS A 234 -25.28 -8.00 -1.22
N LEU A 235 -24.44 -7.10 -0.72
CA LEU A 235 -23.87 -6.00 -1.50
C LEU A 235 -22.58 -6.45 -2.18
N ASN A 236 -22.28 -5.88 -3.35
CA ASN A 236 -20.99 -6.09 -4.03
C ASN A 236 -20.10 -4.85 -3.87
N PHE A 237 -18.80 -5.06 -3.73
CA PHE A 237 -17.81 -4.00 -3.64
C PHE A 237 -17.52 -3.39 -5.01
N SER A 238 -17.40 -2.06 -5.10
CA SER A 238 -17.19 -1.33 -6.35
C SER A 238 -16.30 -0.09 -6.14
N TYR A 239 -15.39 0.18 -7.07
CA TYR A 239 -14.58 1.40 -7.09
C TYR A 239 -15.13 2.40 -8.12
N TYR A 240 -14.93 3.70 -7.92
CA TYR A 240 -15.29 4.72 -8.93
C TYR A 240 -14.22 4.86 -10.03
N SER A 241 -12.97 4.59 -9.66
CA SER A 241 -11.80 4.79 -10.48
C SER A 241 -10.77 3.73 -10.11
N ASP A 242 -10.19 3.08 -11.11
CA ASP A 242 -9.01 2.23 -10.93
C ASP A 242 -7.75 3.06 -10.60
N TRP A 243 -7.80 4.39 -10.78
CA TRP A 243 -6.68 5.31 -10.61
C TRP A 243 -6.68 5.97 -9.24
N LEU A 244 -5.54 5.90 -8.55
CA LEU A 244 -5.26 6.50 -7.25
C LEU A 244 -4.18 7.58 -7.40
N LEU A 245 -4.47 8.81 -7.02
CA LEU A 245 -3.49 9.91 -7.07
C LEU A 245 -2.45 9.82 -5.94
N GLU A 246 -2.83 9.24 -4.80
CA GLU A 246 -1.99 9.13 -3.61
C GLU A 246 -2.05 7.70 -3.02
N VAL A 247 -0.88 7.19 -2.65
CA VAL A 247 -0.67 5.90 -1.97
C VAL A 247 0.50 6.08 -1.00
N ASP A 248 0.62 5.20 0.00
CA ASP A 248 1.80 5.19 0.87
C ASP A 248 3.05 4.80 0.05
N GLU A 249 3.88 5.78 -0.28
CA GLU A 249 5.18 5.57 -0.92
C GLU A 249 6.11 4.78 0.01
N PRO A 250 6.83 3.76 -0.49
CA PRO A 250 7.85 3.07 0.27
C PRO A 250 8.91 4.04 0.80
N LYS A 251 9.15 4.01 2.11
CA LYS A 251 10.17 4.82 2.80
C LYS A 251 11.29 3.89 3.25
N ASN A 252 12.54 4.38 3.20
CA ASN A 252 13.74 3.64 3.67
C ASN A 252 14.01 2.31 2.92
N TYR A 253 13.88 2.32 1.59
CA TYR A 253 14.31 1.23 0.71
C TYR A 253 15.74 1.45 0.18
N ALA A 254 16.45 0.36 -0.08
CA ALA A 254 17.83 0.38 -0.58
C ALA A 254 17.92 0.71 -2.07
N TYR A 255 17.10 0.05 -2.89
CA TYR A 255 17.01 0.18 -4.34
C TYR A 255 15.65 -0.30 -4.84
N SER A 256 15.38 -0.10 -6.12
CA SER A 256 14.20 -0.65 -6.80
C SER A 256 14.53 -1.28 -8.15
N PHE A 257 13.62 -2.13 -8.62
CA PHE A 257 13.55 -2.58 -10.01
C PHE A 257 12.23 -2.10 -10.63
N ALA A 258 12.26 -1.75 -11.91
CA ALA A 258 11.05 -1.51 -12.70
C ALA A 258 10.74 -2.77 -13.52
N VAL A 259 9.48 -3.20 -13.56
CA VAL A 259 9.04 -4.37 -14.33
C VAL A 259 7.99 -3.93 -15.33
N LEU A 260 8.18 -4.32 -16.60
CA LEU A 260 7.39 -3.93 -17.75
C LEU A 260 6.81 -5.19 -18.41
N GLY A 261 5.50 -5.39 -18.23
CA GLY A 261 4.74 -6.44 -18.91
C GLY A 261 4.34 -6.03 -20.31
N ASP A 262 4.34 -6.99 -21.23
CA ASP A 262 3.52 -7.06 -22.45
C ASP A 262 3.21 -5.68 -23.09
N ILE A 263 4.27 -5.02 -23.57
CA ILE A 263 4.22 -3.63 -24.02
C ILE A 263 3.62 -3.47 -25.43
N GLN A 264 3.20 -4.56 -26.08
CA GLN A 264 2.87 -4.56 -27.50
C GLN A 264 1.75 -3.57 -27.86
N THR A 265 0.78 -3.38 -26.97
CA THR A 265 -0.30 -2.40 -27.17
C THR A 265 0.25 -0.97 -27.26
N LEU A 266 1.27 -0.64 -26.46
CA LEU A 266 1.94 0.66 -26.49
C LEU A 266 2.80 0.80 -27.75
N THR A 267 3.58 -0.21 -28.10
CA THR A 267 4.40 -0.23 -29.33
C THR A 267 3.54 -0.05 -30.58
N TYR A 268 2.40 -0.73 -30.66
CA TYR A 268 1.52 -0.68 -31.82
C TYR A 268 0.68 0.62 -31.88
N GLY A 269 0.01 0.97 -30.77
CA GLY A 269 -1.01 2.02 -30.75
C GLY A 269 -0.61 3.35 -30.10
N TYR A 270 0.37 3.35 -29.18
CA TYR A 270 0.65 4.49 -28.30
C TYR A 270 2.17 4.77 -28.15
N PRO A 271 2.92 4.99 -29.25
CA PRO A 271 4.37 5.15 -29.22
C PRO A 271 4.86 6.33 -28.35
N ASP A 272 4.07 7.39 -28.21
CA ASP A 272 4.38 8.49 -27.30
C ASP A 272 4.29 8.07 -25.82
N VAL A 273 3.31 7.22 -25.47
CA VAL A 273 3.18 6.64 -24.13
C VAL A 273 4.33 5.69 -23.86
N LEU A 274 4.70 4.84 -24.83
CA LEU A 274 5.88 3.98 -24.74
C LEU A 274 7.13 4.82 -24.45
N ASN A 275 7.45 5.79 -25.30
CA ASN A 275 8.64 6.63 -25.14
C ASN A 275 8.62 7.42 -23.82
N ASN A 276 7.46 7.90 -23.38
CA ASN A 276 7.36 8.65 -22.12
C ASN A 276 7.48 7.72 -20.89
N MET A 277 7.09 6.46 -20.97
CA MET A 277 7.33 5.46 -19.93
C MET A 277 8.82 5.22 -19.73
N TYR A 278 9.58 5.04 -20.82
CA TYR A 278 11.05 4.87 -20.75
C TYR A 278 11.77 6.16 -20.31
N LYS A 279 11.32 7.35 -20.75
CA LYS A 279 11.83 8.63 -20.22
C LYS A 279 11.59 8.77 -18.72
N TRP A 280 10.39 8.44 -18.25
CA TRP A 280 10.06 8.51 -16.83
C TRP A 280 10.98 7.59 -16.00
N ILE A 281 11.27 6.38 -16.49
CA ILE A 281 12.21 5.46 -15.83
C ILE A 281 13.61 6.09 -15.75
N ARG A 282 14.15 6.62 -16.86
CA ARG A 282 15.43 7.31 -16.90
C ARG A 282 15.47 8.49 -15.91
N ASP A 283 14.47 9.36 -16.00
CA ASP A 283 14.40 10.63 -15.25
C ASP A 283 14.15 10.40 -13.74
N ASN A 284 13.64 9.23 -13.36
CA ASN A 284 13.48 8.79 -11.96
C ASN A 284 14.53 7.77 -11.50
N ALA A 285 15.52 7.42 -12.33
CA ALA A 285 16.46 6.34 -12.04
C ALA A 285 17.25 6.59 -10.74
N GLU A 286 17.72 7.81 -10.52
CA GLU A 286 18.41 8.20 -9.30
C GLU A 286 17.44 8.36 -8.12
N SER A 287 16.37 9.15 -8.29
CA SER A 287 15.44 9.52 -7.23
C SER A 287 14.64 8.34 -6.66
N LYS A 288 14.29 7.35 -7.51
CA LYS A 288 13.66 6.08 -7.11
C LYS A 288 14.67 4.93 -6.97
N LYS A 289 15.97 5.21 -7.07
CA LYS A 289 17.07 4.24 -6.97
C LYS A 289 16.85 3.00 -7.86
N ILE A 290 16.38 3.20 -9.09
CA ILE A 290 16.12 2.13 -10.05
C ILE A 290 17.46 1.56 -10.50
N LYS A 291 17.68 0.25 -10.28
CA LYS A 291 18.94 -0.42 -10.63
C LYS A 291 18.82 -1.43 -11.76
N PHE A 292 17.60 -1.79 -12.13
CA PHE A 292 17.33 -2.66 -13.26
C PHE A 292 15.90 -2.45 -13.81
N VAL A 293 15.72 -2.61 -15.11
CA VAL A 293 14.41 -2.69 -15.78
C VAL A 293 14.23 -4.08 -16.37
N VAL A 294 13.19 -4.80 -15.95
CA VAL A 294 12.86 -6.13 -16.49
C VAL A 294 11.75 -6.01 -17.52
N GLY A 295 12.07 -6.26 -18.80
CA GLY A 295 11.07 -6.45 -19.85
C GLY A 295 10.60 -7.91 -19.89
N LEU A 296 9.28 -8.13 -20.02
CA LEU A 296 8.66 -9.47 -19.95
C LEU A 296 8.18 -10.03 -21.30
N GLY A 297 8.64 -9.46 -22.41
CA GLY A 297 8.32 -9.91 -23.76
C GLY A 297 7.13 -9.19 -24.37
N ASP A 298 6.69 -9.72 -25.52
CA ASP A 298 5.75 -9.10 -26.46
C ASP A 298 6.05 -7.60 -26.64
N ILE A 299 7.21 -7.36 -27.24
CA ILE A 299 7.70 -6.00 -27.50
C ILE A 299 6.99 -5.39 -28.73
N THR A 300 6.41 -6.22 -29.60
CA THR A 300 5.61 -5.88 -30.79
C THR A 300 4.26 -6.62 -30.77
N ASP A 301 3.23 -6.10 -31.46
CA ASP A 301 1.90 -6.72 -31.56
C ASP A 301 1.69 -7.45 -32.90
N LYS A 302 2.37 -6.99 -33.95
CA LYS A 302 2.25 -7.50 -35.32
C LYS A 302 3.59 -7.92 -35.96
N ASN A 303 4.69 -7.94 -35.19
CA ASN A 303 6.03 -8.30 -35.66
C ASN A 303 6.50 -7.46 -36.88
N THR A 304 6.12 -6.18 -36.95
CA THR A 304 6.45 -5.30 -38.09
C THR A 304 7.70 -4.47 -37.86
N ASP A 305 8.37 -4.07 -38.95
CA ASP A 305 9.59 -3.25 -38.90
C ASP A 305 9.38 -1.92 -38.16
N VAL A 306 8.24 -1.26 -38.39
CA VAL A 306 7.83 -0.02 -37.70
C VAL A 306 7.67 -0.20 -36.19
N GLU A 307 7.25 -1.38 -35.73
CA GLU A 307 7.17 -1.68 -34.29
C GLU A 307 8.57 -1.86 -33.69
N TYR A 308 9.47 -2.57 -34.36
CA TYR A 308 10.86 -2.68 -33.90
C TYR A 308 11.61 -1.34 -33.91
N GLU A 309 11.35 -0.45 -34.87
CA GLU A 309 11.86 0.92 -34.87
C GLU A 309 11.40 1.69 -33.62
N ARG A 310 10.13 1.54 -33.22
CA ARG A 310 9.57 2.16 -32.00
C ARG A 310 10.12 1.55 -30.72
N VAL A 311 10.27 0.23 -30.64
CA VAL A 311 10.90 -0.44 -29.50
C VAL A 311 12.35 0.02 -29.36
N ASN A 312 13.09 0.07 -30.47
CA ASN A 312 14.48 0.53 -30.46
C ASN A 312 14.57 1.98 -29.98
N ALA A 313 13.73 2.89 -30.48
CA ALA A 313 13.68 4.27 -30.00
C ALA A 313 13.33 4.38 -28.51
N ALA A 314 12.53 3.44 -27.97
CA ALA A 314 12.19 3.38 -26.55
C ALA A 314 13.34 2.85 -25.69
N TYR A 315 14.05 1.81 -26.14
CA TYR A 315 15.21 1.24 -25.46
C TYR A 315 16.40 2.22 -25.46
N ASP A 316 16.65 2.91 -26.57
CA ASP A 316 17.72 3.92 -26.72
C ASP A 316 17.57 5.11 -25.74
N ILE A 317 16.40 5.27 -25.08
CA ILE A 317 16.21 6.27 -24.03
C ILE A 317 16.86 5.86 -22.70
N ILE A 318 16.89 4.57 -22.37
CA ILE A 318 17.47 4.06 -21.11
C ILE A 318 18.83 3.39 -21.30
N ASP A 319 19.19 3.03 -22.54
CA ASP A 319 20.48 2.42 -22.86
C ASP A 319 21.66 3.29 -22.39
N GLY A 320 22.72 2.63 -21.91
CA GLY A 320 23.84 3.26 -21.21
C GLY A 320 23.50 4.04 -19.92
N THR A 321 22.23 4.09 -19.49
CA THR A 321 21.79 4.86 -18.30
C THR A 321 21.19 3.98 -17.20
N VAL A 322 20.27 3.07 -17.55
CA VAL A 322 19.66 2.12 -16.62
C VAL A 322 19.78 0.71 -17.23
N PRO A 323 20.51 -0.21 -16.58
CA PRO A 323 20.54 -1.62 -16.96
C PRO A 323 19.15 -2.21 -17.19
N PHE A 324 18.97 -2.94 -18.28
CA PHE A 324 17.68 -3.57 -18.61
C PHE A 324 17.84 -4.97 -19.20
N SER A 325 16.75 -5.75 -19.15
CA SER A 325 16.61 -7.01 -19.88
C SER A 325 15.59 -6.89 -21.00
N ILE A 326 15.84 -7.69 -22.04
CA ILE A 326 14.92 -7.92 -23.15
C ILE A 326 14.70 -9.43 -23.20
N ILE A 327 13.45 -9.85 -23.20
CA ILE A 327 13.06 -11.19 -23.65
C ILE A 327 12.06 -11.05 -24.78
N ARG A 328 11.86 -12.14 -25.51
CA ARG A 328 10.94 -12.22 -26.64
C ARG A 328 9.63 -12.86 -26.18
N GLY A 329 8.49 -12.34 -26.66
CA GLY A 329 7.18 -12.97 -26.45
C GLY A 329 6.67 -13.77 -27.65
N ASN A 330 5.37 -14.11 -27.63
CA ASN A 330 4.75 -14.87 -28.70
C ASN A 330 4.35 -14.04 -29.93
N HIS A 331 4.20 -12.72 -29.79
CA HIS A 331 3.90 -11.78 -30.88
C HIS A 331 5.16 -11.38 -31.66
N ASP A 332 6.35 -11.46 -31.05
CA ASP A 332 7.64 -11.03 -31.62
C ASP A 332 8.25 -12.01 -32.65
N ARG A 333 7.38 -12.74 -33.37
CA ARG A 333 7.75 -13.84 -34.26
C ARG A 333 6.65 -14.15 -35.27
N SER A 334 7.03 -14.70 -36.42
CA SER A 334 6.09 -15.04 -37.50
C SER A 334 5.95 -16.55 -37.70
N GLY A 335 4.99 -17.16 -37.00
CA GLY A 335 4.72 -18.61 -37.07
C GLY A 335 5.52 -19.43 -36.05
N THR A 336 5.71 -20.73 -36.32
CA THR A 336 6.28 -21.71 -35.37
C THR A 336 7.67 -22.23 -35.73
N SER A 337 8.24 -21.84 -36.88
CA SER A 337 9.57 -22.27 -37.32
C SER A 337 10.68 -21.51 -36.60
N SER A 338 11.92 -22.04 -36.62
CA SER A 338 13.10 -21.28 -36.15
C SER A 338 13.29 -19.96 -36.90
N THR A 339 12.99 -19.95 -38.21
CA THR A 339 12.99 -18.76 -39.08
C THR A 339 11.94 -17.71 -38.70
N ALA A 340 10.92 -18.05 -37.91
CA ALA A 340 9.95 -17.08 -37.36
C ALA A 340 10.61 -15.98 -36.52
N SER A 341 11.81 -16.24 -35.99
CA SER A 341 12.59 -15.37 -35.10
C SER A 341 13.36 -14.26 -35.83
N ALA A 342 13.48 -14.35 -37.16
CA ALA A 342 14.48 -13.58 -37.92
C ALA A 342 14.35 -12.05 -37.78
N LYS A 343 13.13 -11.52 -37.56
CA LYS A 343 12.93 -10.08 -37.31
C LYS A 343 13.48 -9.67 -35.94
N PHE A 344 13.06 -10.32 -34.85
CA PHE A 344 13.59 -10.07 -33.50
C PHE A 344 15.12 -10.13 -33.50
N ASP A 345 15.69 -11.22 -34.02
CA ASP A 345 17.14 -11.44 -34.07
C ASP A 345 17.89 -10.40 -34.95
N SER A 346 17.19 -9.68 -35.84
CA SER A 346 17.77 -8.62 -36.68
C SER A 346 17.73 -7.21 -36.08
N TYR A 347 16.74 -6.90 -35.23
CA TYR A 347 16.62 -5.59 -34.58
C TYR A 347 17.18 -5.58 -33.15
N ILE A 348 17.01 -6.68 -32.42
CA ILE A 348 17.46 -6.85 -31.03
C ILE A 348 18.75 -7.68 -31.03
N THR A 349 19.86 -7.03 -31.42
CA THR A 349 21.15 -7.72 -31.61
C THR A 349 22.08 -7.53 -30.41
N LYS A 350 23.00 -8.48 -30.20
CA LYS A 350 24.11 -8.31 -29.23
C LYS A 350 25.03 -7.14 -29.61
N ALA A 351 25.11 -6.77 -30.88
CA ALA A 351 25.90 -5.61 -31.31
C ALA A 351 25.25 -4.26 -30.94
N LYS A 352 23.96 -4.25 -30.55
CA LYS A 352 23.28 -3.06 -30.07
C LYS A 352 23.06 -3.06 -28.55
N TYR A 353 22.59 -4.16 -27.98
CA TYR A 353 22.21 -4.23 -26.55
C TYR A 353 22.99 -5.31 -25.76
N GLY A 354 24.06 -5.86 -26.32
CA GLY A 354 24.82 -6.96 -25.73
C GLY A 354 26.06 -6.57 -24.95
N ASP A 355 26.52 -5.32 -25.02
CA ASP A 355 27.77 -4.87 -24.38
C ASP A 355 27.78 -5.09 -22.86
N GLU A 356 26.61 -5.01 -22.23
CA GLU A 356 26.47 -5.14 -20.78
C GLU A 356 25.96 -6.52 -20.30
N ILE A 357 25.70 -7.49 -21.18
CA ILE A 357 25.28 -8.84 -20.76
C ILE A 357 26.49 -9.70 -20.37
N SER A 358 26.32 -10.59 -19.40
CA SER A 358 27.38 -11.49 -18.94
C SER A 358 27.47 -12.77 -19.79
N GLY A 359 26.39 -13.18 -20.44
CA GLY A 359 26.40 -14.29 -21.38
C GLY A 359 25.05 -14.55 -22.05
N SER A 360 25.06 -15.49 -22.99
CA SER A 360 23.93 -15.82 -23.86
C SER A 360 24.04 -17.27 -24.34
N TYR A 361 22.92 -18.00 -24.45
CA TYR A 361 22.92 -19.41 -24.86
C TYR A 361 23.41 -19.62 -26.31
N ASP A 362 22.75 -19.00 -27.27
CA ASP A 362 22.95 -19.20 -28.73
C ASP A 362 23.62 -18.00 -29.41
N ASN A 363 24.33 -17.17 -28.63
CA ASN A 363 24.91 -15.89 -29.06
C ASN A 363 23.90 -14.88 -29.65
N THR A 364 22.62 -14.99 -29.29
CA THR A 364 21.59 -13.97 -29.57
C THR A 364 21.15 -13.25 -28.28
N MET A 365 20.15 -12.37 -28.38
CA MET A 365 19.50 -11.72 -27.23
C MET A 365 18.31 -12.50 -26.65
N LYS A 366 17.89 -13.64 -27.24
CA LYS A 366 16.68 -14.39 -26.80
C LYS A 366 16.84 -15.01 -25.41
N ASN A 367 18.02 -15.57 -25.13
CA ASN A 367 18.35 -16.24 -23.88
C ASN A 367 19.66 -15.67 -23.35
N THR A 368 19.57 -14.80 -22.35
CA THR A 368 20.72 -14.03 -21.82
C THR A 368 20.77 -14.09 -20.31
N TYR A 369 21.95 -13.84 -19.75
CA TYR A 369 22.03 -13.48 -18.33
C TYR A 369 22.97 -12.30 -18.13
N ARG A 370 22.69 -11.51 -17.08
CA ARG A 370 23.51 -10.39 -16.67
C ARG A 370 23.74 -10.43 -15.16
N ILE A 371 25.00 -10.36 -14.76
CA ILE A 371 25.44 -10.28 -13.37
C ILE A 371 25.68 -8.81 -13.02
N LEU A 372 25.11 -8.35 -11.90
CA LEU A 372 25.25 -6.98 -11.41
C LEU A 372 25.51 -6.94 -9.91
N GLN A 373 26.42 -6.08 -9.48
CA GLN A 373 26.64 -5.79 -8.07
C GLN A 373 25.75 -4.61 -7.66
N ILE A 374 24.86 -4.79 -6.67
CA ILE A 374 23.93 -3.78 -6.18
C ILE A 374 24.13 -3.65 -4.67
N GLY A 375 24.91 -2.64 -4.26
CA GLY A 375 25.45 -2.58 -2.91
C GLY A 375 26.31 -3.82 -2.63
N ASP A 376 26.06 -4.52 -1.53
CA ASP A 376 26.75 -5.76 -1.18
C ASP A 376 26.16 -7.02 -1.86
N ILE A 377 25.04 -6.88 -2.57
CA ILE A 377 24.32 -8.02 -3.17
C ILE A 377 24.71 -8.19 -4.63
N LYS A 378 25.26 -9.35 -4.96
CA LYS A 378 25.47 -9.80 -6.34
C LYS A 378 24.18 -10.42 -6.87
N TYR A 379 23.65 -9.85 -7.94
CA TYR A 379 22.45 -10.30 -8.65
C TYR A 379 22.80 -10.99 -9.96
N MET A 380 21.99 -11.97 -10.36
CA MET A 380 21.94 -12.49 -11.72
C MET A 380 20.51 -12.33 -12.24
N PHE A 381 20.35 -11.57 -13.32
CA PHE A 381 19.12 -11.51 -14.10
C PHE A 381 19.23 -12.55 -15.21
N MET A 382 18.49 -13.65 -15.07
CA MET A 382 18.44 -14.76 -16.03
C MET A 382 17.19 -14.61 -16.91
N ASN A 383 17.39 -14.19 -18.15
CA ASN A 383 16.34 -13.80 -19.07
C ASN A 383 16.14 -14.91 -20.10
N LEU A 384 15.02 -15.62 -20.00
CA LEU A 384 14.69 -16.79 -20.82
C LEU A 384 13.65 -16.43 -21.88
N ASP A 385 13.87 -16.96 -23.09
CA ASP A 385 12.96 -16.84 -24.23
C ASP A 385 11.60 -17.46 -23.92
N PHE A 386 10.56 -16.97 -24.58
CA PHE A 386 9.23 -17.56 -24.57
C PHE A 386 9.23 -19.04 -24.98
N LEU A 387 10.14 -19.44 -25.88
CA LEU A 387 10.34 -20.84 -26.25
C LEU A 387 11.17 -21.59 -25.20
N MET A 388 10.51 -21.99 -24.11
CA MET A 388 11.10 -22.83 -23.06
C MET A 388 11.39 -24.25 -23.57
N LYS A 389 12.58 -24.41 -24.16
CA LYS A 389 13.14 -25.70 -24.53
C LYS A 389 13.94 -26.35 -23.42
N ASP A 390 14.05 -27.68 -23.43
CA ASP A 390 14.86 -28.41 -22.45
C ASP A 390 16.34 -28.01 -22.50
N GLU A 391 16.92 -27.92 -23.70
CA GLU A 391 18.32 -27.53 -23.93
C GLU A 391 18.69 -26.14 -23.39
N VAL A 392 17.70 -25.23 -23.28
CA VAL A 392 17.86 -23.88 -22.72
C VAL A 392 17.72 -23.90 -21.20
N ILE A 393 16.79 -24.70 -20.67
CA ILE A 393 16.57 -24.87 -19.23
C ILE A 393 17.80 -25.52 -18.57
N GLU A 394 18.38 -26.54 -19.20
CA GLU A 394 19.61 -27.20 -18.74
C GLU A 394 20.78 -26.21 -18.69
N TRP A 395 21.01 -25.45 -19.76
CA TRP A 395 22.03 -24.39 -19.80
C TRP A 395 21.84 -23.34 -18.70
N ALA A 396 20.60 -22.88 -18.46
CA ALA A 396 20.33 -21.92 -17.40
C ALA A 396 20.66 -22.52 -16.01
N GLY A 397 20.35 -23.80 -15.81
CA GLY A 397 20.71 -24.55 -14.60
C GLY A 397 22.22 -24.65 -14.37
N ASP A 398 23.00 -24.91 -15.43
CA ASP A 398 24.47 -24.95 -15.37
C ASP A 398 25.09 -23.58 -15.05
N VAL A 399 24.58 -22.51 -15.68
CA VAL A 399 25.02 -21.13 -15.41
C VAL A 399 24.71 -20.74 -13.96
N ILE A 400 23.52 -21.06 -13.44
CA ILE A 400 23.13 -20.77 -12.06
C ILE A 400 23.93 -21.62 -11.05
N SER A 401 24.21 -22.89 -11.39
CA SER A 401 25.06 -23.78 -10.58
C SER A 401 26.50 -23.31 -10.52
N SER A 402 26.99 -22.64 -11.57
CA SER A 402 28.33 -22.04 -11.62
C SER A 402 28.43 -20.70 -10.87
N ASN A 403 27.30 -20.09 -10.50
CA ASN A 403 27.21 -18.75 -9.89
C ASN A 403 26.39 -18.77 -8.58
N GLN A 404 26.71 -19.70 -7.68
CA GLN A 404 26.00 -19.90 -6.41
C GLN A 404 26.10 -18.74 -5.40
N ASP A 405 26.94 -17.73 -5.67
CA ASP A 405 27.06 -16.49 -4.90
C ASP A 405 26.04 -15.41 -5.34
N CYS A 406 25.40 -15.57 -6.50
CA CYS A 406 24.44 -14.63 -7.03
C CYS A 406 23.02 -14.90 -6.52
N HIS A 407 22.28 -13.85 -6.17
CA HIS A 407 20.82 -13.90 -6.03
C HIS A 407 20.20 -13.86 -7.43
N VAL A 408 19.54 -14.94 -7.83
CA VAL A 408 19.02 -15.09 -9.19
C VAL A 408 17.55 -14.66 -9.26
N ILE A 409 17.29 -13.72 -10.16
CA ILE A 409 15.97 -13.33 -10.64
C ILE A 409 15.82 -13.92 -12.04
N VAL A 410 14.83 -14.78 -12.23
CA VAL A 410 14.49 -15.33 -13.55
C VAL A 410 13.36 -14.51 -14.16
N SER A 411 13.43 -14.19 -15.45
CA SER A 411 12.30 -13.66 -16.21
C SER A 411 12.06 -14.51 -17.45
N THR A 412 10.79 -14.87 -17.68
CA THR A 412 10.33 -15.54 -18.91
C THR A 412 8.99 -14.95 -19.31
N HIS A 413 8.62 -15.02 -20.58
CA HIS A 413 7.36 -14.41 -21.05
C HIS A 413 6.14 -15.13 -20.47
N ILE A 414 6.16 -16.47 -20.40
CA ILE A 414 4.99 -17.27 -20.02
C ILE A 414 5.31 -18.23 -18.87
N TYR A 415 4.46 -18.24 -17.84
CA TYR A 415 4.62 -19.16 -16.71
C TYR A 415 3.28 -19.52 -16.06
N MET A 416 2.57 -18.53 -15.49
CA MET A 416 1.28 -18.70 -14.82
C MET A 416 0.24 -17.71 -15.36
N ASN A 417 -1.03 -18.06 -15.18
CA ASN A 417 -2.16 -17.23 -15.57
C ASN A 417 -2.70 -16.37 -14.41
N ALA A 418 -3.71 -15.54 -14.68
CA ALA A 418 -4.31 -14.64 -13.69
C ALA A 418 -4.96 -15.34 -12.48
N SER A 419 -5.27 -16.64 -12.53
CA SER A 419 -5.71 -17.41 -11.35
C SER A 419 -4.55 -18.06 -10.58
N GLY A 420 -3.30 -17.85 -11.02
CA GLY A 420 -2.11 -18.51 -10.50
C GLY A 420 -1.95 -19.97 -10.92
N SER A 421 -2.78 -20.47 -11.83
CA SER A 421 -2.58 -21.79 -12.42
C SER A 421 -1.49 -21.74 -13.49
N TYR A 422 -0.83 -22.86 -13.73
CA TYR A 422 0.08 -22.99 -14.88
C TYR A 422 -0.71 -23.02 -16.19
N ASN A 423 -0.10 -22.52 -17.25
CA ASN A 423 -0.59 -22.75 -18.61
C ASN A 423 -0.44 -24.24 -18.95
N SER A 424 -1.47 -24.87 -19.55
CA SER A 424 -1.36 -26.28 -19.95
C SER A 424 -0.37 -26.42 -21.09
N LEU A 425 0.41 -27.52 -21.11
CA LEU A 425 1.39 -27.74 -22.17
C LEU A 425 0.72 -27.69 -23.56
N ASP A 426 -0.44 -28.33 -23.74
CA ASP A 426 -1.23 -28.27 -24.98
C ASP A 426 -1.60 -26.86 -25.44
N SER A 427 -1.80 -25.91 -24.51
CA SER A 427 -2.13 -24.53 -24.86
C SER A 427 -0.94 -23.76 -25.46
N ILE A 428 0.28 -24.25 -25.26
CA ILE A 428 1.55 -23.59 -25.61
C ILE A 428 2.41 -24.39 -26.61
N THR A 429 2.21 -25.70 -26.76
CA THR A 429 2.88 -26.50 -27.82
C THR A 429 2.58 -25.99 -29.21
N LYS A 430 1.39 -25.42 -29.44
CA LYS A 430 1.02 -24.71 -30.68
C LYS A 430 1.97 -23.56 -31.03
N TYR A 431 2.73 -23.06 -30.05
CA TYR A 431 3.74 -22.04 -30.24
C TYR A 431 5.16 -22.61 -30.40
N GLY A 432 5.38 -23.89 -30.13
CA GLY A 432 6.71 -24.52 -30.13
C GLY A 432 7.40 -24.52 -28.76
N CYS A 433 6.66 -24.27 -27.66
CA CYS A 433 7.17 -24.47 -26.30
C CYS A 433 7.18 -25.98 -25.98
N GLU A 434 8.29 -26.48 -25.45
CA GLU A 434 8.44 -27.88 -25.00
C GLU A 434 8.07 -28.05 -23.52
N ASN A 435 8.13 -26.96 -22.76
CA ASN A 435 7.91 -26.90 -21.32
C ASN A 435 6.88 -25.83 -20.96
N ASN A 436 6.09 -26.08 -19.92
CA ASN A 436 5.25 -25.04 -19.29
C ASN A 436 5.88 -24.49 -17.99
N GLY A 437 5.13 -23.65 -17.26
CA GLY A 437 5.60 -23.10 -15.98
C GLY A 437 5.75 -24.14 -14.86
N GLU A 438 5.04 -25.27 -14.92
CA GLU A 438 5.24 -26.39 -13.99
C GLU A 438 6.56 -27.11 -14.26
N ASP A 439 6.85 -27.37 -15.53
CA ASP A 439 8.13 -27.93 -15.96
C ASP A 439 9.29 -27.00 -15.61
N LEU A 440 9.20 -25.69 -15.90
CA LEU A 440 10.23 -24.72 -15.51
C LEU A 440 10.42 -24.67 -13.98
N TRP A 441 9.34 -24.78 -13.21
CA TRP A 441 9.44 -24.90 -11.75
C TRP A 441 10.18 -26.17 -11.32
N ASN A 442 9.82 -27.32 -11.90
CA ASN A 442 10.34 -28.63 -11.53
C ASN A 442 11.77 -28.89 -12.04
N LYS A 443 12.13 -28.36 -13.21
CA LYS A 443 13.45 -28.53 -13.84
C LYS A 443 14.46 -27.48 -13.40
N LEU A 444 14.03 -26.23 -13.16
CA LEU A 444 14.93 -25.10 -12.83
C LEU A 444 14.65 -24.48 -11.45
N LEU A 445 13.53 -23.77 -11.30
CA LEU A 445 13.35 -22.79 -10.21
C LEU A 445 13.44 -23.41 -8.81
N SER A 446 12.91 -24.62 -8.64
CA SER A 446 12.96 -25.34 -7.37
C SER A 446 14.29 -26.05 -7.10
N GLN A 447 15.19 -26.16 -8.09
CA GLN A 447 16.44 -26.94 -8.00
C GLN A 447 17.61 -26.12 -7.46
N HIS A 448 17.54 -24.78 -7.47
CA HIS A 448 18.65 -23.92 -7.05
C HIS A 448 18.28 -23.06 -5.84
N LYS A 449 19.05 -23.18 -4.76
CA LYS A 449 18.83 -22.47 -3.49
C LYS A 449 18.92 -20.94 -3.60
N ASN A 450 19.60 -20.44 -4.63
CA ASN A 450 19.91 -19.03 -4.84
C ASN A 450 18.97 -18.34 -5.86
N ILE A 451 18.00 -19.08 -6.43
CA ILE A 451 16.85 -18.46 -7.10
C ILE A 451 15.90 -17.93 -6.02
N VAL A 452 15.50 -16.66 -6.18
CA VAL A 452 14.74 -15.90 -5.17
C VAL A 452 13.53 -15.19 -5.76
N MET A 453 13.49 -14.98 -7.08
CA MET A 453 12.36 -14.35 -7.77
C MET A 453 12.17 -14.88 -9.18
N LEU A 454 10.90 -14.94 -9.61
CA LEU A 454 10.48 -15.14 -10.99
C LEU A 454 9.54 -14.01 -11.42
N LEU A 455 9.73 -13.47 -12.61
CA LEU A 455 8.88 -12.46 -13.23
C LEU A 455 8.32 -13.00 -14.57
N THR A 456 7.03 -12.77 -14.86
CA THR A 456 6.34 -13.31 -16.05
C THR A 456 5.24 -12.39 -16.58
N GLY A 457 4.93 -12.50 -17.88
CA GLY A 457 3.84 -11.82 -18.60
C GLY A 457 2.85 -12.82 -19.26
N HIS A 458 2.45 -12.54 -20.51
CA HIS A 458 1.64 -13.37 -21.42
C HIS A 458 0.17 -13.65 -21.03
N ASN A 459 -0.21 -13.38 -19.78
CA ASN A 459 -1.55 -13.66 -19.26
C ASN A 459 -2.20 -12.38 -18.74
N PRO A 460 -2.95 -11.65 -19.59
CA PRO A 460 -3.38 -10.28 -19.29
C PRO A 460 -4.22 -10.17 -18.03
N THR A 461 -3.85 -9.20 -17.17
CA THR A 461 -4.49 -8.98 -15.88
C THR A 461 -4.33 -7.53 -15.43
N ASP A 462 -5.44 -6.89 -15.06
CA ASP A 462 -5.39 -5.59 -14.38
C ASP A 462 -4.69 -5.67 -13.01
N ASP A 463 -4.64 -6.85 -12.38
CA ASP A 463 -4.08 -7.05 -11.04
C ASP A 463 -2.72 -7.79 -11.11
N ILE A 464 -1.70 -7.26 -10.43
CA ILE A 464 -0.40 -7.92 -10.23
C ILE A 464 -0.61 -9.13 -9.32
N LEU A 465 -0.44 -10.33 -9.87
CA LEU A 465 -0.44 -11.55 -9.07
C LEU A 465 0.96 -11.79 -8.49
N CYS A 466 1.05 -11.91 -7.17
CA CYS A 466 2.29 -12.26 -6.46
C CYS A 466 2.06 -13.42 -5.50
N ARG A 467 2.89 -14.48 -5.58
CA ARG A 467 2.87 -15.62 -4.64
C ARG A 467 4.27 -16.02 -4.19
N LYS A 468 4.35 -16.72 -3.04
CA LYS A 468 5.58 -17.32 -2.52
C LYS A 468 5.52 -18.83 -2.70
N ARG A 469 6.62 -19.42 -3.18
CA ARG A 469 6.81 -20.88 -3.34
C ARG A 469 8.12 -21.30 -2.67
N TYR A 470 8.25 -22.58 -2.33
CA TYR A 470 9.42 -23.14 -1.63
C TYR A 470 10.19 -24.09 -2.53
N GLY A 471 11.46 -23.79 -2.80
CA GLY A 471 12.37 -24.67 -3.53
C GLY A 471 12.74 -25.91 -2.72
N LYS A 472 13.35 -26.92 -3.37
CA LYS A 472 13.74 -28.18 -2.72
C LYS A 472 14.77 -28.00 -1.59
N HIS A 473 15.49 -26.88 -1.60
CA HIS A 473 16.48 -26.51 -0.58
C HIS A 473 15.90 -25.66 0.57
N GLY A 474 14.58 -25.46 0.61
CA GLY A 474 13.91 -24.63 1.62
C GLY A 474 13.98 -23.13 1.36
N ASN A 475 14.65 -22.69 0.29
CA ASN A 475 14.64 -21.29 -0.15
C ASN A 475 13.23 -20.87 -0.63
N THR A 476 12.92 -19.59 -0.51
CA THR A 476 11.67 -19.02 -1.01
C THR A 476 11.87 -18.35 -2.36
N VAL A 477 10.96 -18.61 -3.29
CA VAL A 477 10.90 -17.96 -4.60
C VAL A 477 9.65 -17.09 -4.63
N THR A 478 9.83 -15.81 -4.92
CA THR A 478 8.73 -14.86 -5.12
C THR A 478 8.35 -14.82 -6.59
N GLU A 479 7.15 -15.28 -6.94
CA GLU A 479 6.68 -15.36 -8.32
C GLU A 479 5.69 -14.23 -8.57
N ILE A 480 5.94 -13.40 -9.59
CA ILE A 480 5.13 -12.22 -9.92
C ILE A 480 4.74 -12.24 -11.41
N LEU A 481 3.45 -12.10 -11.68
CA LEU A 481 2.88 -11.87 -13.03
C LEU A 481 2.52 -10.39 -13.17
N VAL A 482 3.02 -9.75 -14.23
CA VAL A 482 2.71 -8.37 -14.60
C VAL A 482 2.42 -8.35 -16.11
N ASP A 483 1.17 -8.11 -16.48
CA ASP A 483 0.74 -8.06 -17.87
C ASP A 483 -0.43 -7.04 -18.03
N PRO A 484 -0.12 -5.78 -18.42
CA PRO A 484 -1.10 -4.73 -18.67
C PRO A 484 -1.75 -4.79 -20.06
N GLN A 485 -1.54 -5.82 -20.90
CA GLN A 485 -1.90 -5.79 -22.33
C GLN A 485 -3.36 -5.35 -22.57
N THR A 486 -4.31 -5.92 -21.83
CA THR A 486 -5.73 -5.56 -21.87
C THR A 486 -6.00 -4.21 -21.19
N THR A 487 -5.33 -3.90 -20.08
CA THR A 487 -5.43 -2.61 -19.40
C THR A 487 -5.06 -1.44 -20.33
N ASP A 488 -3.95 -1.55 -21.05
CA ASP A 488 -3.50 -0.57 -22.04
C ASP A 488 -4.48 -0.47 -23.22
N LYS A 489 -5.01 -1.60 -23.69
CA LYS A 489 -5.93 -1.66 -24.82
C LYS A 489 -7.25 -0.97 -24.50
N ASP A 490 -7.82 -1.28 -23.34
CA ASP A 490 -9.16 -0.83 -22.94
C ASP A 490 -9.15 0.61 -22.37
N ARG A 491 -8.00 1.10 -21.90
CA ARG A 491 -7.87 2.43 -21.23
C ARG A 491 -6.99 3.45 -21.97
N GLY A 492 -6.65 3.15 -23.23
CA GLY A 492 -6.07 4.10 -24.18
C GLY A 492 -4.58 4.36 -24.02
N GLY A 493 -3.79 3.32 -23.74
CA GLY A 493 -2.37 3.42 -23.43
C GLY A 493 -2.14 4.01 -22.04
N THR A 494 -1.82 3.15 -21.08
CA THR A 494 -1.62 3.51 -19.67
C THR A 494 -0.16 3.62 -19.27
N GLY A 495 0.77 2.92 -19.94
CA GLY A 495 2.20 3.05 -19.63
C GLY A 495 2.50 2.65 -18.18
N LEU A 496 2.00 1.48 -17.79
CA LEU A 496 2.08 0.94 -16.44
C LEU A 496 3.44 0.33 -16.14
N VAL A 497 4.02 0.72 -15.01
CA VAL A 497 5.32 0.24 -14.51
C VAL A 497 5.11 -0.38 -13.14
N ALA A 498 5.44 -1.66 -13.00
CA ALA A 498 5.44 -2.34 -11.70
C ALA A 498 6.78 -2.09 -11.00
N MET A 499 6.77 -1.17 -10.04
CA MET A 499 7.93 -0.81 -9.23
C MET A 499 8.06 -1.77 -8.04
N LEU A 500 9.21 -2.44 -7.95
CA LEU A 500 9.60 -3.37 -6.90
C LEU A 500 10.66 -2.72 -6.01
N TYR A 501 10.30 -2.27 -4.81
CA TYR A 501 11.21 -1.60 -3.87
C TYR A 501 11.68 -2.57 -2.79
N PHE A 502 13.01 -2.65 -2.57
CA PHE A 502 13.61 -3.59 -1.64
C PHE A 502 14.08 -2.87 -0.37
N SER A 503 13.60 -3.32 0.80
CA SER A 503 13.96 -2.75 2.09
C SER A 503 15.46 -2.83 2.37
N GLU A 504 15.97 -1.94 3.21
CA GLU A 504 17.39 -1.94 3.57
C GLU A 504 17.87 -3.20 4.29
N ASP A 505 17.00 -3.92 5.00
CA ASP A 505 17.36 -5.17 5.66
C ASP A 505 17.18 -6.42 4.76
N GLY A 506 16.69 -6.24 3.53
CA GLY A 506 16.40 -7.31 2.57
C GLY A 506 15.15 -8.14 2.87
N LYS A 507 14.37 -7.82 3.91
CA LYS A 507 13.24 -8.68 4.34
C LYS A 507 11.88 -8.29 3.81
N GLN A 508 11.76 -7.13 3.16
CA GLN A 508 10.50 -6.63 2.63
C GLN A 508 10.64 -6.15 1.19
N LEU A 509 9.67 -6.58 0.39
CA LEU A 509 9.40 -6.11 -0.96
C LEU A 509 8.12 -5.27 -0.92
N ASP A 510 8.20 -4.01 -1.32
CA ASP A 510 7.03 -3.17 -1.57
C ASP A 510 6.78 -3.07 -3.08
N VAL A 511 5.55 -3.31 -3.50
CA VAL A 511 5.12 -3.26 -4.90
C VAL A 511 4.20 -2.06 -5.10
N ARG A 512 4.46 -1.25 -6.13
CA ARG A 512 3.56 -0.17 -6.57
C ARG A 512 3.41 -0.23 -8.08
N TYR A 513 2.17 -0.16 -8.58
CA TYR A 513 1.89 -0.22 -10.02
C TYR A 513 1.49 1.18 -10.49
N TYR A 514 2.36 1.83 -11.24
CA TYR A 514 2.28 3.26 -11.53
C TYR A 514 2.11 3.52 -13.02
N SER A 515 1.10 4.28 -13.40
CA SER A 515 0.92 4.74 -14.78
C SER A 515 1.67 6.05 -15.00
N THR A 516 2.65 5.98 -15.89
CA THR A 516 3.40 7.14 -16.38
C THR A 516 2.53 8.07 -17.24
N ALA A 517 1.52 7.53 -17.94
CA ALA A 517 0.60 8.31 -18.77
C ALA A 517 -0.51 9.04 -17.97
N LYS A 518 -0.98 8.46 -16.86
CA LYS A 518 -2.03 9.05 -16.01
C LYS A 518 -1.47 9.80 -14.79
N ASN A 519 -0.16 9.66 -14.51
CA ASN A 519 0.50 10.18 -13.30
C ASN A 519 -0.23 9.71 -12.02
N ALA A 520 -0.58 8.41 -11.97
CA ALA A 520 -1.42 7.83 -10.94
C ALA A 520 -1.10 6.33 -10.74
N TYR A 521 -1.37 5.81 -9.54
CA TYR A 521 -1.27 4.40 -9.22
C TYR A 521 -2.51 3.62 -9.68
N PHE A 522 -2.35 2.37 -10.11
CA PHE A 522 -3.41 1.54 -10.66
C PHE A 522 -3.83 0.42 -9.70
N LYS A 523 -5.07 0.53 -9.22
CA LYS A 523 -5.79 -0.33 -8.26
C LYS A 523 -5.05 -0.59 -6.95
N ARG A 524 -5.71 -0.31 -5.82
CA ARG A 524 -5.13 -0.49 -4.47
C ARG A 524 -4.64 -1.92 -4.20
N ASN A 525 -5.25 -2.93 -4.83
CA ASN A 525 -4.80 -4.33 -4.76
C ASN A 525 -3.35 -4.53 -5.25
N ASN A 526 -2.85 -3.69 -6.16
CA ASN A 526 -1.50 -3.74 -6.72
C ASN A 526 -0.50 -2.92 -5.91
N GLN A 527 -0.92 -2.34 -4.78
CA GLN A 527 -0.10 -1.51 -3.90
C GLN A 527 0.03 -2.24 -2.56
N PHE A 528 0.99 -3.16 -2.50
CA PHE A 528 1.12 -4.11 -1.39
C PHE A 528 2.57 -4.28 -0.93
N SER A 529 2.73 -4.96 0.20
CA SER A 529 4.02 -5.34 0.79
C SER A 529 4.07 -6.85 1.00
N ARG A 530 5.25 -7.46 0.88
CA ARG A 530 5.49 -8.89 1.12
C ARG A 530 6.81 -9.10 1.86
N SER A 531 6.79 -10.01 2.83
CA SER A 531 8.02 -10.51 3.45
C SER A 531 8.76 -11.46 2.52
N ILE A 532 9.98 -11.11 2.17
CA ILE A 532 10.91 -11.85 1.31
C ILE A 532 12.12 -12.28 2.12
N ASP A 533 12.80 -13.35 1.70
CA ASP A 533 13.92 -13.92 2.44
C ASP A 533 15.24 -13.67 1.68
N TYR A 534 15.59 -12.40 1.41
CA TYR A 534 16.93 -12.11 0.90
C TYR A 534 17.97 -12.22 2.01
N ILE A 535 19.14 -12.74 1.64
CA ILE A 535 20.21 -13.07 2.57
C ILE A 535 20.72 -11.80 3.24
N LYS A 536 21.00 -11.91 4.55
CA LYS A 536 21.57 -10.83 5.39
C LYS A 536 22.62 -10.02 4.63
N ARG A 537 22.48 -8.69 4.62
CA ARG A 537 23.67 -7.81 4.61
C ARG A 537 24.61 -8.33 5.71
N PRO A 538 25.91 -8.53 5.44
CA PRO A 538 26.88 -8.58 6.52
C PRO A 538 26.65 -7.33 7.37
N GLU A 539 26.60 -7.46 8.70
CA GLU A 539 26.66 -6.27 9.54
C GLU A 539 28.00 -5.61 9.23
N THR A 540 27.95 -4.44 8.58
CA THR A 540 29.13 -3.60 8.44
C THR A 540 29.56 -3.25 9.85
N ASN A 541 30.67 -3.86 10.29
CA ASN A 541 31.22 -3.65 11.62
C ASN A 541 31.34 -2.14 11.86
N LYS A 542 30.48 -1.58 12.72
CA LYS A 542 30.68 -0.25 13.33
C LYS A 542 31.79 -0.30 14.38
N GLN A 543 32.93 -0.88 13.99
CA GLN A 543 34.21 -0.91 14.68
C GLN A 543 35.31 -0.94 13.61
N ASN A 544 35.77 0.25 13.22
CA ASN A 544 37.18 0.62 13.03
C ASN A 544 37.35 1.87 12.15
N GLU A 545 36.65 2.96 12.49
CA GLU A 545 37.23 4.31 12.33
C GLU A 545 37.50 4.88 13.74
N VAL A 546 38.55 4.35 14.38
CA VAL A 546 39.30 5.15 15.35
C VAL A 546 40.45 5.75 14.56
N SER A 547 40.34 7.03 14.24
CA SER A 547 41.43 7.80 13.66
C SER A 547 42.68 7.69 14.53
N GLU A 548 43.82 7.28 13.96
CA GLU A 548 45.11 7.42 14.62
C GLU A 548 45.37 8.90 14.89
N ASN A 549 45.20 9.33 16.14
CA ASN A 549 45.58 10.67 16.58
C ASN A 549 46.63 10.54 17.67
N THR A 550 47.89 10.47 17.25
CA THR A 550 49.07 10.30 18.10
C THR A 550 49.29 11.53 18.99
N THR A 551 48.65 11.53 20.16
CA THR A 551 48.86 12.58 21.16
C THR A 551 49.94 12.12 22.14
N LYS A 552 51.16 12.62 21.98
CA LYS A 552 52.21 12.50 23.00
C LYS A 552 51.77 13.19 24.29
N GLN A 553 52.07 12.59 25.45
CA GLN A 553 51.94 13.28 26.73
C GLN A 553 52.87 14.51 26.78
N PRO A 554 52.43 15.63 27.37
CA PRO A 554 53.32 16.59 28.00
C PRO A 554 53.57 16.21 29.47
N GLU A 555 54.83 16.25 29.88
CA GLU A 555 55.24 16.13 31.28
C GLU A 555 54.80 17.37 32.08
N THR A 556 54.52 17.19 33.37
CA THR A 556 54.31 18.31 34.30
C THR A 556 55.63 19.03 34.57
N THR A 557 55.72 20.31 34.25
CA THR A 557 56.75 21.21 34.81
C THR A 557 56.10 22.46 35.39
N THR A 558 56.53 22.81 36.60
CA THR A 558 56.04 23.95 37.39
C THR A 558 56.96 25.14 37.18
N GLN A 559 56.43 26.35 36.99
CA GLN A 559 56.77 27.60 37.73
C GLN A 559 56.54 28.91 36.95
N ALA A 560 56.47 29.98 37.75
CA ALA A 560 56.70 31.39 37.45
C ALA A 560 55.62 32.15 36.65
N ILE A 561 55.02 33.13 37.35
CA ILE A 561 54.31 34.27 36.78
C ILE A 561 55.36 35.36 36.52
N GLU A 562 55.48 35.86 35.29
CA GLU A 562 56.00 37.20 35.04
C GLU A 562 55.09 37.96 34.07
N THR A 563 54.78 39.20 34.45
CA THR A 563 54.08 40.18 33.61
C THR A 563 55.10 40.89 32.74
N THR A 564 54.80 41.11 31.45
CA THR A 564 55.18 42.35 30.73
C THR A 564 54.24 42.60 29.54
N VAL A 565 54.01 43.89 29.30
CA VAL A 565 53.15 44.52 28.29
C VAL A 565 53.60 44.23 26.84
N VAL A 566 52.65 44.13 25.91
CA VAL A 566 52.92 44.25 24.46
C VAL A 566 52.02 45.32 23.83
N HIS A 567 52.62 46.19 23.01
CA HIS A 567 51.94 47.27 22.29
C HIS A 567 50.98 46.75 21.21
N ILE A 568 49.91 47.53 20.97
CA ILE A 568 49.03 47.39 19.80
C ILE A 568 49.54 48.34 18.73
N ASP A 569 49.75 47.85 17.50
CA ASP A 569 49.96 48.71 16.33
C ASP A 569 48.86 48.50 15.28
N LYS A 570 48.49 49.59 14.59
CA LYS A 570 47.32 49.65 13.71
C LYS A 570 47.72 49.48 12.24
N LYS A 571 46.97 48.66 11.48
CA LYS A 571 46.25 49.11 10.26
C LYS A 571 45.43 48.03 9.53
N ASN A 572 44.33 48.52 8.95
CA ASN A 572 43.58 48.00 7.79
C ASN A 572 42.74 46.70 7.94
N GLY A 573 41.51 46.73 7.39
CA GLY A 573 40.78 45.52 6.97
C GLY A 573 39.36 45.36 7.52
N CYS A 574 38.38 45.96 6.85
CA CYS A 574 36.95 45.98 7.20
C CYS A 574 36.22 44.61 7.18
N ASN A 575 34.99 44.59 7.72
CA ASN A 575 33.96 43.53 7.71
C ASN A 575 34.15 42.40 8.77
N SER A 576 33.11 41.87 9.44
CA SER A 576 31.65 42.08 9.34
C SER A 576 30.94 41.79 10.68
N SER A 577 29.76 42.40 10.90
CA SER A 577 28.95 42.25 12.12
C SER A 577 28.11 40.97 12.18
N ILE A 578 28.15 40.25 13.32
CA ILE A 578 27.11 39.30 13.74
C ILE A 578 26.71 39.64 15.18
N SER A 579 25.40 39.73 15.45
CA SER A 579 24.81 40.15 16.73
C SER A 579 24.30 38.94 17.53
N LEU A 580 24.54 38.93 18.84
CA LEU A 580 24.20 37.85 19.77
C LEU A 580 23.55 38.42 21.06
N THR A 581 22.26 38.15 21.28
CA THR A 581 21.43 38.48 22.46
C THR A 581 20.10 37.72 22.35
N SER A 582 19.46 37.09 23.35
CA SER A 582 19.75 36.75 24.77
C SER A 582 18.80 35.58 25.15
N ILE A 583 19.21 34.47 25.78
CA ILE A 583 19.27 34.20 27.23
C ILE A 583 18.07 34.72 28.06
N PHE A 584 17.30 33.81 28.70
CA PHE A 584 17.15 33.72 30.18
C PHE A 584 16.55 32.37 30.66
N ILE A 585 16.75 32.05 31.96
CA ILE A 585 16.62 30.72 32.61
C ILE A 585 15.79 30.81 33.90
N VAL A 586 15.04 29.75 34.27
CA VAL A 586 14.64 29.38 35.65
C VAL A 586 14.58 27.83 35.73
N THR A 587 15.55 27.09 36.30
CA THR A 587 15.68 26.54 37.70
C THR A 587 14.43 25.83 38.28
N THR A 588 14.46 24.72 39.04
CA THR A 588 15.46 24.08 39.96
C THR A 588 15.13 22.57 40.13
N ILE A 589 16.05 21.59 39.98
CA ILE A 589 16.94 20.92 40.99
C ILE A 589 16.27 20.10 42.12
N SER A 590 16.56 18.78 42.16
CA SER A 590 17.12 17.96 43.29
C SER A 590 17.20 16.47 42.87
N ALA A 591 18.37 15.83 42.66
CA ALA A 591 19.38 15.33 43.64
C ALA A 591 18.90 14.06 44.41
N PHE A 592 19.66 13.00 44.72
CA PHE A 592 21.09 12.57 44.63
C PHE A 592 21.13 11.09 44.12
N ALA A 593 22.22 10.29 43.96
CA ALA A 593 23.65 10.34 44.34
C ALA A 593 24.55 9.59 43.30
N VAL A 594 25.80 9.25 43.67
CA VAL A 594 26.81 8.45 42.90
C VAL A 594 27.58 7.52 43.86
N PHE A 595 28.31 6.52 43.32
CA PHE A 595 29.43 5.68 43.86
C PHE A 595 29.10 4.17 44.03
N ILE A 596 29.98 3.17 43.77
CA ILE A 596 31.46 3.11 43.54
C ILE A 596 31.81 2.21 42.32
N TYR A 597 32.94 2.47 41.64
CA TYR A 597 33.56 1.59 40.64
C TYR A 597 34.84 0.91 41.18
N LYS A 598 35.01 -0.43 41.03
CA LYS A 598 36.34 -1.08 40.97
C LYS A 598 36.37 -2.53 40.44
N LYS A 599 37.13 -2.73 39.36
CA LYS A 599 37.93 -3.91 38.93
C LYS A 599 37.92 -5.16 39.85
N LYS A 600 37.86 -6.39 39.32
CA LYS A 600 39.01 -7.05 38.66
C LYS A 600 38.64 -8.28 37.78
N LYS A 601 39.67 -8.80 37.08
CA LYS A 601 39.74 -9.98 36.18
C LYS A 601 39.83 -11.32 36.94
N GLU A 602 39.74 -12.42 36.16
CA GLU A 602 40.02 -13.84 36.49
C GLU A 602 38.96 -14.51 37.39
N TYR A 603 38.42 -15.70 37.08
CA TYR A 603 38.71 -16.70 36.02
C TYR A 603 37.53 -16.88 35.04
#